data_AF-A0A661Y6N0-F1
#
_entry.id   AF-A0A661Y6N0-F1
#
_cell.length_a   1.000
_cell.length_b   1.000
_cell.length_c   1.000
_cell.angle_alpha   90.00
_cell.angle_beta   90.00
_cell.angle_gamma   90.00
#
_symmetry.space_group_name_H-M   'P 1'
#
loop_
_entity.id
_entity.type
_entity.pdbx_description
1 polymer ?
#
loop_
_entity_poly.entity_id
_entity_poly.type
_entity_poly.pdbx_seq_one_letter_code
_entity_poly.pdbx_strand_id
1 'polypeptide(L)'
;MEVTFLGTGTSQGIPVIGNDHPVCLSKNTKDKRLRVSVLVQWEEHTIVIDCGPDFRQQMLRANVESLDAVLLTHEHSDHVAGIDDIR
;
A
#
# COMPACT_ATOMS: atom_id res chain seq x y z
N MET A 1 -17.08 10.49 -1.38
CA MET A 1 -15.62 10.30 -1.44
C MET A 1 -15.19 9.52 -0.20
N GLU A 2 -14.53 8.39 -0.40
CA GLU A 2 -13.95 7.52 0.61
C GLU A 2 -12.44 7.42 0.39
N VAL A 3 -11.68 7.37 1.48
CA VAL A 3 -10.21 7.27 1.46
C VAL A 3 -9.79 6.09 2.33
N THR A 4 -9.10 5.12 1.73
CA THR A 4 -8.59 3.93 2.42
C THR A 4 -7.06 3.95 2.45
N PHE A 5 -6.48 3.88 3.64
CA PHE A 5 -5.04 3.70 3.79
C PHE A 5 -4.66 2.24 3.53
N LEU A 6 -4.11 1.98 2.34
CA LEU A 6 -3.65 0.65 1.93
C LEU A 6 -2.30 0.30 2.59
N GLY A 7 -1.47 1.31 2.84
CA GLY A 7 -0.27 1.17 3.64
C GLY A 7 0.11 2.47 4.32
N THR A 8 0.75 2.33 5.47
CA THR A 8 1.17 3.45 6.34
C THR A 8 2.60 3.26 6.86
N GLY A 9 3.35 2.37 6.21
CA GLY A 9 4.73 2.05 6.53
C GLY A 9 5.71 2.97 5.81
N THR A 10 6.96 2.91 6.25
CA THR A 10 8.12 3.45 5.53
C THR A 10 8.45 2.57 4.32
N SER A 11 9.50 2.91 3.57
CA SER A 11 9.96 2.18 2.38
C SER A 11 10.25 0.70 2.62
N GLN A 12 10.63 0.34 3.86
CA GLN A 12 10.89 -1.03 4.29
C GLN A 12 9.65 -1.76 4.85
N GLY A 13 8.53 -1.06 5.06
CA GLY A 13 7.41 -1.55 5.85
C GLY A 13 7.76 -1.76 7.34
N ILE A 14 6.82 -2.34 8.09
CA ILE A 14 7.04 -2.83 9.46
C ILE A 14 6.36 -4.21 9.59
N PRO A 15 7.05 -5.26 10.06
CA PRO A 15 8.42 -5.28 10.59
C PRO A 15 9.49 -5.08 9.50
N VAL A 16 10.62 -4.50 9.90
CA VAL A 16 11.83 -4.48 9.05
C VAL A 16 12.49 -5.85 9.12
N ILE A 17 12.90 -6.38 7.96
CA ILE A 17 13.55 -7.70 7.86
C ILE A 17 14.78 -7.74 8.77
N GLY A 18 14.85 -8.74 9.65
CA GLY A 18 15.98 -8.96 10.55
C GLY A 18 16.13 -7.94 11.69
N ASN A 19 15.09 -7.18 12.03
CA ASN A 19 15.14 -6.16 13.08
C ASN A 19 14.37 -6.57 14.35
N ASP A 20 15.06 -6.61 15.49
CA ASP A 20 14.50 -7.00 16.79
C ASP A 20 13.95 -5.82 17.63
N HIS A 21 13.77 -4.64 17.03
CA HIS A 21 13.14 -3.51 17.72
C HIS A 21 11.75 -3.89 18.23
N PRO A 22 11.31 -3.45 19.44
CA PRO A 22 10.05 -3.89 20.04
C PRO A 22 8.80 -3.73 19.15
N VAL A 23 8.77 -2.70 18.29
CA VAL A 23 7.68 -2.49 17.33
C VAL A 23 7.62 -3.59 16.26
N CYS A 24 8.77 -4.08 15.79
CA CYS A 24 8.83 -5.19 14.83
C CYS A 24 8.30 -6.49 15.44
N LEU A 25 8.55 -6.70 16.74
CA LEU A 25 8.07 -7.84 17.53
C LEU A 25 6.65 -7.66 18.11
N SER A 26 6.04 -6.49 17.92
CA SER A 26 4.72 -6.18 18.46
C SER A 26 3.66 -7.16 17.96
N LYS A 27 2.78 -7.58 18.89
CA LYS A 27 1.58 -8.38 18.60
C LYS A 27 0.38 -7.52 18.19
N ASN A 28 0.47 -6.20 18.32
CA ASN A 28 -0.58 -5.30 17.86
C ASN A 28 -0.59 -5.30 16.33
N THR A 29 -1.74 -5.64 15.75
CA THR A 29 -1.90 -5.73 14.30
C THR A 29 -1.70 -4.38 13.61
N LYS A 30 -1.93 -3.26 14.30
CA LYS A 30 -1.69 -1.90 13.78
C LYS A 30 -0.22 -1.53 13.61
N ASP A 31 0.68 -2.29 14.24
CA ASP A 31 2.12 -2.11 14.04
C ASP A 31 2.62 -2.85 12.79
N LYS A 32 1.80 -3.69 12.14
CA LYS A 32 2.14 -4.34 10.87
C LYS A 32 1.74 -3.43 9.72
N ARG A 33 2.72 -2.86 9.03
CA ARG A 33 2.52 -1.80 8.04
C ARG A 33 3.14 -2.16 6.71
N LEU A 34 2.31 -2.21 5.68
CA LEU A 34 2.74 -2.28 4.28
C LEU A 34 3.30 -0.92 3.83
N ARG A 35 4.07 -0.91 2.73
CA ARG A 35 4.57 0.32 2.09
C ARG A 35 3.40 1.24 1.76
N VAL A 36 3.65 2.55 1.84
CA VAL A 36 2.61 3.58 1.74
C VAL A 36 1.85 3.49 0.41
N SER A 37 0.53 3.57 0.49
CA SER A 37 -0.38 3.69 -0.65
C SER A 37 -1.77 4.05 -0.13
N VAL A 38 -2.54 4.77 -0.94
CA VAL A 38 -3.90 5.21 -0.60
C VAL A 38 -4.85 4.87 -1.75
N LEU A 39 -6.00 4.29 -1.42
CA LEU A 39 -7.13 4.16 -2.34
C LEU A 39 -8.06 5.35 -2.14
N VAL A 40 -8.48 5.97 -3.22
CA VAL A 40 -9.52 7.00 -3.22
C VAL A 40 -10.67 6.49 -4.09
N GLN A 41 -11.85 6.43 -3.49
CA GLN A 41 -13.08 6.07 -4.19
C GLN A 41 -14.04 7.25 -4.18
N TRP A 42 -14.46 7.69 -5.35
CA TRP A 42 -15.38 8.81 -5.50
C TRP A 42 -16.33 8.57 -6.66
N GLU A 43 -17.62 8.46 -6.36
CA GLU A 43 -18.66 8.08 -7.33
C GLU A 43 -18.32 6.72 -7.93
N GLU A 44 -18.31 6.57 -9.26
CA GLU A 44 -17.85 5.34 -9.93
C GLU A 44 -16.32 5.19 -10.00
N HIS A 45 -15.54 6.20 -9.62
CA HIS A 45 -14.10 6.20 -9.81
C HIS A 45 -13.33 5.57 -8.64
N THR A 46 -12.40 4.69 -8.97
CA THR A 46 -11.44 4.03 -8.08
C THR A 46 -10.02 4.37 -8.53
N ILE A 47 -9.33 5.16 -7.71
CA ILE A 47 -7.98 5.67 -8.00
C ILE A 47 -7.04 5.21 -6.89
N VAL A 48 -5.88 4.69 -7.25
CA VAL A 48 -4.81 4.39 -6.28
C VAL A 48 -3.69 5.42 -6.39
N ILE A 49 -3.21 5.89 -5.25
CA ILE A 49 -2.01 6.73 -5.13
C ILE A 49 -0.87 5.82 -4.69
N ASP A 50 0.15 5.75 -5.55
CA ASP A 50 1.32 4.87 -5.50
C ASP A 50 1.00 3.38 -5.61
N CYS A 51 1.84 2.69 -6.38
CA CYS A 51 1.78 1.26 -6.68
C CYS A 51 3.09 0.60 -6.25
N GLY A 52 3.30 0.56 -4.92
CA GLY A 52 4.46 -0.05 -4.30
C GLY A 52 4.47 -1.59 -4.39
N PRO A 53 5.51 -2.27 -3.88
CA PRO A 53 5.63 -3.71 -4.05
C PRO A 53 4.63 -4.54 -3.21
N ASP A 54 3.78 -3.89 -2.40
CA ASP A 54 2.66 -4.52 -1.68
C ASP A 54 1.33 -4.41 -2.43
N PHE A 55 1.32 -3.78 -3.62
CA PHE A 55 0.10 -3.38 -4.33
C PHE A 55 -0.90 -4.53 -4.51
N ARG A 56 -0.46 -5.68 -5.03
CA ARG A 56 -1.33 -6.85 -5.19
C ARG A 56 -1.99 -7.29 -3.87
N GLN A 57 -1.22 -7.35 -2.79
CA GLN A 57 -1.76 -7.70 -1.47
C GLN A 57 -2.74 -6.62 -0.98
N GLN A 58 -2.44 -5.35 -1.23
CA GLN A 58 -3.29 -4.23 -0.85
C GLN A 58 -4.64 -4.26 -1.58
N MET A 59 -4.65 -4.48 -2.90
CA MET A 59 -5.87 -4.61 -3.71
C MET A 59 -6.72 -5.79 -3.26
N LEU A 60 -6.10 -6.96 -3.04
CA LEU A 60 -6.80 -8.16 -2.54
C LEU A 60 -7.41 -7.93 -1.16
N ARG A 61 -6.68 -7.28 -0.24
CA ARG A 61 -7.19 -7.00 1.11
C ARG A 61 -8.34 -5.99 1.10
N ALA A 62 -8.31 -5.03 0.18
CA ALA A 62 -9.35 -4.02 0.02
C ALA A 62 -10.51 -4.48 -0.89
N ASN A 63 -10.45 -5.68 -1.46
CA ASN A 63 -11.41 -6.21 -2.44
C ASN A 63 -11.64 -5.25 -3.63
N VAL A 64 -10.55 -4.68 -4.16
CA VAL A 64 -10.61 -3.81 -5.33
C VAL A 64 -10.64 -4.66 -6.59
N GLU A 65 -11.72 -4.53 -7.37
CA GLU A 65 -11.92 -5.31 -8.61
C GLU A 65 -11.56 -4.54 -9.88
N SER A 66 -11.51 -3.20 -9.81
CA SER A 66 -11.17 -2.33 -10.93
C SER A 66 -10.50 -1.04 -10.46
N LEU A 67 -9.66 -0.48 -11.33
CA LEU A 67 -8.98 0.80 -11.12
C LEU A 67 -9.14 1.65 -12.38
N ASP A 68 -9.54 2.89 -12.20
CA ASP A 68 -9.64 3.89 -13.29
C ASP A 68 -8.30 4.57 -13.54
N ALA A 69 -7.50 4.78 -12.48
CA ALA A 69 -6.21 5.44 -12.59
C ALA A 69 -5.24 5.05 -11.47
N VAL A 70 -3.95 5.17 -11.78
CA VAL A 70 -2.85 5.14 -10.82
C VAL A 70 -2.16 6.50 -10.85
N LEU A 71 -2.05 7.15 -9.69
CA LEU A 71 -1.31 8.39 -9.51
C LEU A 71 0.00 8.07 -8.78
N LEU A 72 1.14 8.32 -9.43
CA LEU A 72 2.45 8.13 -8.80
C LEU A 72 2.94 9.46 -8.24
N THR A 73 3.40 9.45 -7.00
CA THR A 73 3.96 10.64 -6.34
C THR A 73 5.39 10.91 -6.81
N HIS A 74 6.22 9.87 -6.89
CA HIS A 74 7.62 9.91 -7.35
C HIS A 74 8.13 8.48 -7.66
N GLU A 75 9.35 8.37 -8.18
CA GLU A 75 9.91 7.17 -8.82
C GLU A 75 10.64 6.19 -7.89
N HIS A 76 10.55 6.35 -6.57
CA HIS A 76 11.19 5.41 -5.64
C HIS A 76 10.49 4.05 -5.61
N SER A 77 11.28 2.99 -5.41
CA SER A 77 10.83 1.60 -5.51
C SER A 77 9.64 1.25 -4.61
N ASP A 78 9.55 1.82 -3.42
CA ASP A 78 8.44 1.62 -2.49
C ASP A 78 7.11 2.21 -2.98
N HIS A 79 7.14 3.04 -4.03
CA HIS A 79 5.98 3.66 -4.66
C HIS A 79 5.66 3.12 -6.06
N VAL A 80 6.62 2.45 -6.73
CA VAL A 80 6.46 2.05 -8.15
C VAL A 80 6.70 0.57 -8.45
N ALA A 81 7.30 -0.21 -7.55
CA ALA A 81 7.72 -1.58 -7.87
C ALA A 81 6.57 -2.59 -8.03
N GLY A 82 5.33 -2.21 -7.73
CA GLY A 82 4.13 -3.04 -7.95
C GLY A 82 3.43 -2.81 -9.28
N ILE A 83 3.93 -1.92 -10.14
CA ILE A 83 3.26 -1.54 -11.40
C ILE A 83 2.96 -2.74 -12.31
N ASP A 84 3.78 -3.79 -12.30
CA ASP A 84 3.56 -5.01 -13.09
C ASP A 84 2.24 -5.73 -12.72
N ASP A 85 1.79 -5.60 -11.47
CA ASP A 85 0.56 -6.22 -10.97
C ASP A 85 -0.74 -5.49 -11.41
N ILE A 86 -0.65 -4.38 -12.15
CA ILE A 86 -1.84 -3.63 -12.66
C ILE A 86 -2.53 -4.36 -13.84
N ARG A 87 -1.85 -5.34 -14.44
CA ARG A 87 -2.29 -6.07 -15.64
C ARG A 87 -3.64 -6.79 -15.55
#